data_AF-A0A7X3ZM87-F1
#
_entry.id   AF-A0A7X3ZM87-F1
#
_cell.length_a   1.000
_cell.length_b   1.000
_cell.length_c   1.000
_cell.angle_alpha   90.00
_cell.angle_beta   90.00
_cell.angle_gamma   90.00
#
_symmetry.space_group_name_H-M   'P 1'
#
loop_
_entity.id
_entity.type
_entity.pdbx_description
1 polymer ?
#
loop_
_entity_poly.entity_id
_entity_poly.type
_entity_poly.pdbx_seq_one_letter_code
_entity_poly.pdbx_strand_id
1 'polypeptide(L)'
;MLAAGESAEVMFTASGDFFTKLGEYEITVTATSQGDSTKSAEIMTITTIESVPWDLNADGIINILDLVAVANQFGESGDNLSGDVNMDGIVNILDLVAVANYFGKTQAEIVQANQ
;
A
#
# COMPACT_ATOMS: atom_id res chain seq x y z
N MET A 1 10.63 -0.63 -33.39
CA MET A 1 9.34 -1.10 -33.97
C MET A 1 9.26 -2.58 -33.69
N LEU A 2 8.22 -3.05 -33.01
CA LEU A 2 8.00 -4.48 -32.85
C LEU A 2 7.54 -5.03 -34.21
N ALA A 3 8.17 -6.11 -34.68
CA ALA A 3 7.69 -6.78 -35.87
C ALA A 3 6.34 -7.48 -35.59
N ALA A 4 5.61 -7.84 -36.65
CA ALA A 4 4.34 -8.54 -36.49
C ALA A 4 4.57 -9.86 -35.72
N GLY A 5 3.81 -10.06 -34.63
CA GLY A 5 3.93 -11.22 -33.75
C GLY A 5 4.97 -11.07 -32.63
N GLU A 6 5.72 -9.97 -32.57
CA GLU A 6 6.67 -9.69 -31.49
C GLU A 6 6.01 -9.04 -30.28
N SER A 7 6.55 -9.32 -29.09
CA SER A 7 6.17 -8.69 -27.82
C SER A 7 7.38 -8.06 -27.15
N ALA A 8 7.15 -7.02 -26.34
CA ALA A 8 8.14 -6.49 -25.42
C ALA A 8 7.52 -6.33 -24.02
N GLU A 9 8.30 -6.64 -23.00
CA GLU A 9 7.98 -6.28 -21.63
C GLU A 9 8.41 -4.83 -21.38
N VAL A 10 7.53 -4.06 -20.73
CA VAL A 10 7.80 -2.68 -20.33
C VAL A 10 7.74 -2.62 -18.81
N MET A 11 8.86 -2.28 -18.19
CA MET A 11 8.93 -2.04 -16.74
C MET A 11 8.72 -0.56 -16.47
N PHE A 12 7.71 -0.25 -15.66
CA PHE A 12 7.50 1.10 -15.14
C PHE A 12 8.13 1.21 -13.76
N THR A 13 9.11 2.09 -13.63
CA THR A 13 9.73 2.40 -12.33
C THR A 13 9.30 3.80 -11.92
N ALA A 14 8.58 3.92 -10.81
CA ALA A 14 8.35 5.20 -10.17
C ALA A 14 9.41 5.41 -9.08
N SER A 15 10.02 6.60 -9.05
CA SER A 15 10.99 6.99 -8.02
C SER A 15 10.34 7.86 -6.95
N GLY A 16 10.90 7.87 -5.74
CA GLY A 16 10.51 8.77 -4.67
C GLY A 16 9.32 8.25 -3.86
N ASP A 17 8.43 9.17 -3.49
CA ASP A 17 7.30 8.98 -2.59
C ASP A 17 6.00 8.58 -3.32
N PHE A 18 6.08 8.23 -4.61
CA PHE A 18 4.91 7.96 -5.46
C PHE A 18 3.97 6.89 -4.87
N PHE A 19 4.55 5.89 -4.20
CA PHE A 19 3.82 4.80 -3.53
C PHE A 19 3.80 4.91 -2.01
N THR A 20 4.11 6.07 -1.44
CA THR A 20 4.09 6.25 0.02
C THR A 20 2.83 6.95 0.51
N LYS A 21 2.00 7.44 -0.41
CA LYS A 21 0.66 7.95 -0.09
C LYS A 21 -0.35 6.83 -0.28
N LEU A 22 -1.29 6.74 0.64
CA LEU A 22 -2.36 5.76 0.59
C LEU A 22 -3.37 6.12 -0.50
N GLY A 23 -3.92 5.11 -1.16
CA GLY A 23 -5.00 5.28 -2.11
C GLY A 23 -4.94 4.36 -3.31
N GLU A 24 -5.93 4.54 -4.19
CA GLU A 24 -6.02 3.87 -5.47
C GLU A 24 -5.30 4.71 -6.54
N TYR A 25 -4.48 4.04 -7.34
CA TYR A 25 -3.71 4.63 -8.41
C TYR A 25 -4.13 3.99 -9.73
N GLU A 26 -4.71 4.80 -10.60
CA GLU A 26 -5.00 4.42 -11.97
C GLU A 26 -3.71 4.45 -12.79
N ILE A 27 -3.42 3.33 -13.46
CA ILE A 27 -2.29 3.19 -14.38
C ILE A 27 -2.86 2.92 -15.76
N THR A 28 -2.58 3.85 -16.67
CA THR A 28 -3.03 3.78 -18.05
C THR A 28 -1.83 3.64 -18.98
N VAL A 29 -1.86 2.59 -19.81
CA VAL A 29 -0.83 2.33 -20.81
C VAL A 29 -1.45 2.46 -22.20
N THR A 30 -0.99 3.46 -22.94
CA THR A 30 -1.40 3.69 -24.33
C THR A 30 -0.31 3.25 -25.28
N ALA A 31 -0.64 2.31 -26.17
CA ALA A 31 0.19 1.94 -27.31
C ALA A 31 -0.30 2.70 -28.55
N THR A 32 0.59 3.41 -29.24
CA THR A 32 0.26 4.16 -30.47
C THR A 32 1.02 3.59 -31.65
N SER A 33 0.33 3.42 -32.78
CA SER A 33 0.94 2.96 -34.03
C SER A 33 2.01 3.94 -34.50
N GLN A 34 3.18 3.42 -34.86
CA GLN A 34 4.26 4.26 -35.38
C GLN A 34 3.82 4.94 -36.68
N GLY A 35 3.96 6.28 -36.73
CA GLY A 35 3.67 7.07 -37.92
C GLY A 35 2.18 7.38 -38.16
N ASP A 36 1.28 6.87 -37.32
CA ASP A 36 -0.16 7.11 -37.39
C ASP A 36 -0.72 7.31 -35.97
N SER A 37 -0.72 8.56 -35.49
CA SER A 37 -1.21 8.91 -34.16
C SER A 37 -2.72 8.76 -34.00
N THR A 38 -3.44 8.39 -35.06
CA THR A 38 -4.88 8.12 -35.00
C THR A 38 -5.20 6.68 -34.60
N LYS A 39 -4.19 5.79 -34.59
CA LYS A 39 -4.33 4.39 -34.18
C LYS A 39 -3.64 4.16 -32.84
N SER A 40 -4.44 3.90 -31.82
CA SER A 40 -3.95 3.53 -30.50
C SER A 40 -4.76 2.38 -29.90
N ALA A 41 -4.17 1.72 -28.91
CA ALA A 41 -4.84 0.81 -28.00
C ALA A 41 -4.49 1.24 -26.56
N GLU A 42 -5.43 1.05 -25.65
CA GLU A 42 -5.28 1.43 -24.25
C GLU A 42 -5.59 0.23 -23.36
N ILE A 43 -4.80 0.07 -22.30
CA ILE A 43 -5.13 -0.79 -21.17
C ILE A 43 -5.07 0.06 -19.89
N MET A 44 -6.01 -0.22 -19.00
CA MET A 44 -6.13 0.42 -17.69
C MET A 44 -6.04 -0.65 -16.61
N THR A 45 -5.31 -0.36 -15.55
CA THR A 45 -5.29 -1.15 -14.32
C THR A 45 -5.30 -0.21 -13.11
N ILE A 46 -5.73 -0.74 -11.96
CA ILE A 46 -5.74 -0.01 -10.69
C ILE A 46 -4.82 -0.76 -9.75
N THR A 47 -3.89 -0.04 -9.12
CA THR A 47 -3.11 -0.54 -7.99
C THR A 47 -3.47 0.23 -6.74
N THR A 48 -3.57 -0.46 -5.61
CA THR A 48 -3.91 0.16 -4.32
C THR A 48 -2.68 0.13 -3.42
N ILE A 49 -2.41 1.27 -2.78
CA ILE A 49 -1.44 1.38 -1.70
C ILE A 49 -2.22 1.45 -0.40
N GLU A 50 -2.11 0.38 0.38
CA GLU A 50 -2.77 0.25 1.68
C GLU A 50 -1.84 0.68 2.83
N SER A 51 -2.46 1.05 3.95
CA SER A 51 -1.73 1.39 5.17
C SER A 51 -1.03 0.15 5.71
N VAL A 52 0.15 0.32 6.32
CA VAL A 52 0.73 -0.76 7.13
C VAL A 52 -0.20 -1.05 8.30
N PRO A 53 -0.25 -2.30 8.79
CA PRO A 53 -1.15 -2.68 9.88
C PRO A 53 -0.97 -1.89 11.18
N TRP A 54 0.17 -1.20 11.33
CA TRP A 54 0.53 -0.43 12.54
C TRP A 54 0.15 1.06 12.47
N ASP A 55 -0.29 1.55 11.32
CA ASP A 55 -0.86 2.89 11.11
C ASP A 55 -2.38 2.73 10.93
N LEU A 56 -3.08 2.68 12.08
CA LEU A 56 -4.49 2.30 12.17
C LEU A 56 -5.40 3.47 11.77
N ASN A 57 -4.92 4.70 11.89
CA ASN A 57 -5.68 5.89 11.48
C ASN A 57 -5.35 6.32 10.03
N ALA A 58 -4.41 5.65 9.37
CA ALA A 58 -4.00 5.87 7.99
C ALA A 58 -3.48 7.30 7.74
N ASP A 59 -2.81 7.90 8.73
CA ASP A 59 -2.25 9.25 8.64
C ASP A 59 -0.81 9.29 8.10
N GLY A 60 -0.19 8.11 7.92
CA GLY A 60 1.15 7.91 7.40
C GLY A 60 2.24 7.88 8.47
N ILE A 61 1.91 8.05 9.76
CA ILE A 61 2.87 8.13 10.87
C ILE A 61 2.41 7.25 12.03
N ILE A 62 3.20 6.24 12.36
CA ILE A 62 2.91 5.35 13.49
C ILE A 62 3.23 6.09 14.78
N ASN A 63 2.20 6.46 15.54
CA ASN A 63 2.32 7.28 16.73
C ASN A 63 1.34 6.86 17.84
N ILE A 64 1.12 7.75 18.81
CA ILE A 64 0.25 7.49 19.96
C ILE A 64 -1.22 7.29 19.56
N LEU A 65 -1.66 7.89 18.45
CA LEU A 65 -3.03 7.76 17.96
C LEU A 65 -3.32 6.32 17.51
N ASP A 66 -2.34 5.61 16.93
CA ASP A 66 -2.46 4.21 16.54
C ASP A 66 -2.52 3.28 17.76
N LEU A 67 -1.68 3.54 18.76
CA LEU A 67 -1.75 2.83 20.04
C LEU A 67 -3.11 3.02 20.73
N VAL A 68 -3.68 4.23 20.65
CA VAL A 68 -5.03 4.51 21.16
C VAL A 68 -6.09 3.75 20.36
N ALA A 69 -5.93 3.62 19.04
CA ALA A 69 -6.85 2.86 18.20
C ALA A 69 -6.87 1.36 18.57
N VAL A 70 -5.71 0.76 18.87
CA VAL A 70 -5.63 -0.60 19.44
C VAL A 70 -6.30 -0.65 20.82
N ALA A 71 -5.96 0.30 21.70
CA ALA A 71 -6.47 0.33 23.07
C ALA A 71 -8.00 0.46 23.14
N ASN A 72 -8.63 1.10 22.15
CA ASN A 72 -10.09 1.22 22.07
C ASN A 72 -10.80 -0.12 21.87
N GLN A 73 -10.12 -1.14 21.34
CA GLN A 73 -10.63 -2.50 21.16
C GLN A 73 -10.01 -3.49 22.16
N PHE A 74 -9.31 -3.02 23.19
CA PHE A 74 -8.55 -3.90 24.09
C PHE A 74 -9.45 -4.92 24.81
N GLY A 75 -9.10 -6.20 24.69
CA GLY A 75 -9.84 -7.33 25.24
C GLY A 75 -10.97 -7.84 24.33
N GLU A 76 -11.21 -7.23 23.17
CA GLU A 76 -12.11 -7.77 22.16
C GLU A 76 -11.50 -8.98 21.46
N SER A 77 -12.36 -9.88 20.97
CA SER A 77 -11.96 -11.10 20.25
C SER A 77 -12.93 -11.38 19.12
N GLY A 78 -12.42 -11.88 18.00
CA GLY A 78 -13.21 -12.18 16.80
C GLY A 78 -12.50 -11.75 15.53
N ASP A 79 -13.21 -11.81 14.42
CA ASP A 79 -12.67 -11.47 13.10
C ASP A 79 -12.80 -9.97 12.81
N ASN A 80 -11.90 -9.44 11.98
CA ASN A 80 -11.93 -8.07 11.45
C ASN A 80 -11.83 -6.95 12.53
N LEU A 81 -11.14 -7.21 13.64
CA LEU A 81 -10.82 -6.19 14.63
C LEU A 81 -9.61 -5.39 14.13
N SER A 82 -9.76 -4.08 13.93
CA SER A 82 -8.63 -3.27 13.44
C SER A 82 -7.52 -3.12 14.48
N GLY A 83 -7.83 -3.37 15.76
CA GLY A 83 -6.86 -3.42 16.84
C GLY A 83 -6.07 -4.74 16.91
N ASP A 84 -6.51 -5.80 16.22
CA ASP A 84 -5.84 -7.10 16.16
C ASP A 84 -4.80 -7.08 15.03
N VAL A 85 -3.73 -6.31 15.26
CA VAL A 85 -2.71 -6.03 14.24
C VAL A 85 -1.79 -7.22 14.00
N ASN A 86 -1.76 -8.19 14.93
CA ASN A 86 -1.00 -9.43 14.77
C ASN A 86 -1.85 -10.58 14.21
N MET A 87 -3.16 -10.38 14.05
CA MET A 87 -4.14 -11.32 13.51
C MET A 87 -4.24 -12.63 14.30
N ASP A 88 -4.11 -12.57 15.63
CA ASP A 88 -4.26 -13.73 16.52
C ASP A 88 -5.69 -13.96 17.00
N GLY A 89 -6.62 -13.06 16.65
CA GLY A 89 -8.03 -13.11 16.96
C GLY A 89 -8.41 -12.47 18.31
N ILE A 90 -7.45 -11.88 19.03
CA ILE A 90 -7.68 -11.23 20.34
C ILE A 90 -6.86 -9.95 20.44
N VAL A 91 -7.53 -8.81 20.58
CA VAL A 91 -6.84 -7.54 20.81
C VAL A 91 -6.28 -7.49 22.23
N ASN A 92 -4.96 -7.56 22.36
CA ASN A 92 -4.29 -7.64 23.65
C ASN A 92 -2.97 -6.84 23.68
N ILE A 93 -2.13 -7.10 24.69
CA ILE A 93 -0.86 -6.38 24.85
C ILE A 93 0.13 -6.67 23.70
N LEU A 94 0.01 -7.82 23.05
CA LEU A 94 0.86 -8.19 21.92
C LEU A 94 0.60 -7.28 20.71
N ASP A 95 -0.65 -6.83 20.50
CA ASP A 95 -0.99 -5.86 19.45
C ASP A 95 -0.40 -4.49 19.73
N LEU A 96 -0.52 -4.01 20.97
CA LEU A 96 0.12 -2.76 21.40
C LEU A 96 1.64 -2.82 21.22
N VAL A 97 2.26 -3.95 21.54
CA VAL A 97 3.71 -4.16 21.32
C VAL A 97 4.04 -4.20 19.84
N ALA A 98 3.20 -4.82 19.01
CA ALA A 98 3.39 -4.85 17.57
C ALA A 98 3.39 -3.44 16.96
N VAL A 99 2.44 -2.57 17.34
CA VAL A 99 2.46 -1.15 16.94
C VAL A 99 3.68 -0.42 17.51
N ALA A 100 4.01 -0.64 18.78
CA ALA A 100 5.14 0.03 19.43
C ALA A 100 6.50 -0.27 18.77
N ASN A 101 6.68 -1.44 18.15
CA ASN A 101 7.90 -1.79 17.41
C ASN A 101 8.14 -0.85 16.20
N TYR A 102 7.10 -0.16 15.72
CA TYR A 102 7.17 0.76 14.60
C TYR A 102 6.97 2.23 15.02
N PHE A 103 6.88 2.51 16.31
CA PHE A 103 6.60 3.85 16.82
C PHE A 103 7.60 4.90 16.32
N GLY A 104 7.07 6.03 15.84
CA GLY A 104 7.83 7.15 15.30
C GLY A 104 8.30 6.95 13.85
N LYS A 105 8.01 5.81 13.23
CA LYS A 105 8.27 5.57 11.80
C LYS A 105 7.10 6.07 10.96
N THR A 106 7.42 6.39 9.71
CA THR A 106 6.44 6.67 8.67
C THR A 106 6.17 5.44 7.82
N GLN A 107 4.99 5.40 7.17
CA GLN A 107 4.67 4.42 6.12
C GLN A 107 5.82 4.30 5.09
N ALA A 108 6.35 5.44 4.65
CA ALA A 108 7.42 5.52 3.66
C ALA A 108 8.68 4.77 4.11
N GLU A 109 9.12 5.02 5.35
CA GLU A 109 10.33 4.38 5.91
C GLU A 109 10.17 2.86 6.06
N ILE A 110 8.95 2.39 6.35
CA ILE A 110 8.66 0.96 6.49
C ILE A 110 8.61 0.29 5.12
N VAL A 111 7.92 0.87 4.14
CA VAL A 111 7.76 0.29 2.81
C VAL A 111 9.09 0.26 2.06
N GLN A 112 9.92 1.30 2.17
CA GLN A 112 11.23 1.35 1.51
C GLN A 112 12.26 0.38 2.11
N ALA A 113 12.11 -0.02 3.38
CA ALA A 113 12.99 -1.01 3.99
C ALA A 113 12.74 -2.45 3.51
N ASN A 114 11.63 -2.70 2.80
CA ASN A 114 11.19 -4.00 2.32
C ASN A 114 11.25 -4.15 0.79
N GLN A 115 11.80 -3.18 0.07
CA GLN A 115 12.09 -3.22 -1.37
C GLN A 115 13.58 -3.47 -1.60
#